data_AF-A0A3D3NTA5-F1
#
_entry.id   AF-A0A3D3NTA5-F1
#
_cell.length_a   1.000
_cell.length_b   1.000
_cell.length_c   1.000
_cell.angle_alpha   90.00
_cell.angle_beta   90.00
_cell.angle_gamma   90.00
#
_symmetry.space_group_name_H-M   'P 1'
#
loop_
_entity.id
_entity.type
_entity.pdbx_description
1 polymer ?
#
loop_
_entity_poly.entity_id
_entity_poly.type
_entity_poly.pdbx_seq_one_letter_code
_entity_poly.pdbx_strand_id
1 'polypeptide(L)'
;MKTLLAALLSSFLILVSSFAAQPRPNILFILTDDQGWATLGCYGSKKVPAPNLDRLAGEGVRFTDAYLPPQCAPTRAGARKFATGSISLSC
;
A
#
# COMPACT_ATOMS: atom_id res chain seq x y z
N MET A 1 28.86 -9.17 43.58
CA MET A 1 29.36 -8.93 42.19
C MET A 1 28.74 -9.89 41.18
N LYS A 2 28.70 -11.20 41.44
CA LYS A 2 28.14 -12.22 40.51
C LYS A 2 26.63 -12.04 40.23
N THR A 3 25.85 -11.61 41.22
CA THR A 3 24.40 -11.38 41.10
C THR A 3 24.04 -10.14 40.26
N LEU A 4 24.83 -9.07 40.35
CA LEU A 4 24.69 -7.87 39.51
C LEU A 4 25.01 -8.17 38.04
N LEU A 5 26.05 -8.98 37.80
CA LEU A 5 26.42 -9.39 36.44
C LEU A 5 25.30 -10.24 35.80
N ALA A 6 24.70 -11.15 36.57
CA ALA A 6 23.58 -11.98 36.10
C ALA A 6 22.32 -11.16 35.77
N ALA A 7 22.01 -10.13 36.56
CA ALA A 7 20.88 -9.24 36.33
C ALA A 7 21.06 -8.35 35.09
N LEU A 8 22.28 -7.87 34.83
CA LEU A 8 22.63 -7.15 33.60
C LEU A 8 22.53 -8.04 32.37
N LEU A 9 22.99 -9.30 32.47
CA LEU A 9 22.93 -10.26 31.38
C LEU A 9 21.48 -10.65 31.05
N SER A 10 20.63 -10.86 32.07
CA SER A 10 19.21 -11.19 31.86
C SER A 10 18.42 -10.02 31.27
N SER A 11 18.69 -8.79 31.72
CA SER A 11 18.08 -7.59 31.15
C SER A 11 18.47 -7.40 29.67
N PHE A 12 19.73 -7.64 29.32
CA PHE A 12 20.21 -7.57 27.94
C PHE A 12 19.53 -8.63 27.04
N LEU A 13 19.38 -9.86 27.54
CA LEU A 13 18.68 -10.95 26.82
C LEU A 13 17.20 -10.63 26.53
N ILE A 14 16.50 -9.97 27.47
CA ILE A 14 15.10 -9.58 27.29
C ILE A 14 14.96 -8.48 26.22
N LEU A 15 15.91 -7.54 26.17
CA LEU A 15 15.89 -6.46 25.18
C LEU A 15 16.06 -7.00 23.75
N VAL A 16 16.93 -7.99 23.56
CA VAL A 16 17.15 -8.63 22.25
C VAL A 16 15.92 -9.42 21.77
N SER A 17 15.18 -10.07 22.67
CA SER A 17 13.94 -10.80 22.30
C SER A 17 12.80 -9.91 21.82
N SER A 18 12.78 -8.62 22.17
CA SER A 18 11.72 -7.71 21.72
C SER A 18 11.88 -7.25 20.27
N PHE A 19 13.00 -7.56 19.62
CA PHE A 19 13.21 -7.32 18.20
C PHE A 19 12.62 -8.46 17.35
N ALA A 20 11.36 -8.81 17.61
CA ALA A 20 10.61 -9.71 16.74
C ALA A 20 10.36 -9.01 15.40
N ALA A 21 10.64 -9.70 14.30
CA ALA A 21 10.42 -9.17 12.96
C ALA A 21 8.94 -8.79 12.78
N GLN A 22 8.68 -7.55 12.38
CA GLN A 22 7.33 -7.10 12.09
C GLN A 22 6.69 -8.01 11.02
N PRO A 23 5.45 -8.46 11.20
CA PRO A 23 4.77 -9.26 10.19
C PRO A 23 4.77 -8.54 8.85
N ARG A 24 5.10 -9.24 7.77
CA ARG A 24 5.02 -8.66 6.43
C ARG A 24 3.54 -8.37 6.11
N PRO A 25 3.18 -7.14 5.73
CA PRO A 25 1.80 -6.84 5.38
C PRO A 25 1.41 -7.57 4.10
N ASN A 26 0.14 -7.96 4.01
CA ASN A 26 -0.44 -8.45 2.76
C ASN A 26 -0.81 -7.25 1.88
N ILE A 27 -0.37 -7.25 0.63
CA ILE A 27 -0.67 -6.18 -0.33
C ILE A 27 -1.70 -6.69 -1.33
N LEU A 28 -2.86 -6.03 -1.38
CA LEU A 28 -3.89 -6.26 -2.39
C LEU A 28 -3.87 -5.11 -3.40
N PHE A 29 -3.50 -5.40 -4.65
CA PHE A 29 -3.50 -4.42 -5.73
C PHE A 29 -4.73 -4.62 -6.63
N ILE A 30 -5.60 -3.61 -6.69
CA ILE A 30 -6.83 -3.61 -7.49
C ILE A 30 -6.66 -2.59 -8.63
N LEU A 31 -6.86 -3.05 -9.86
CA LEU A 31 -6.84 -2.21 -11.06
C LEU A 31 -8.15 -2.39 -11.83
N THR A 32 -8.79 -1.28 -12.16
CA THR A 32 -10.04 -1.22 -12.93
C THR A 32 -9.75 -0.77 -14.36
N ASP A 33 -10.33 -1.44 -15.35
CA ASP A 33 -10.21 -1.04 -16.77
C ASP A 33 -11.27 0.05 -17.09
N ASP A 34 -10.89 1.03 -17.92
CA ASP A 34 -11.73 2.14 -18.38
C ASP A 34 -12.48 2.95 -17.30
N GLN A 35 -11.93 3.01 -16.08
CA GLN A 35 -12.53 3.81 -15.01
C GLN A 35 -12.13 5.28 -15.12
N GLY A 36 -13.11 6.15 -15.41
CA GLY A 36 -12.93 7.60 -15.40
C GLY A 36 -12.80 8.16 -13.98
N TRP A 37 -12.05 9.26 -13.85
CA TRP A 37 -11.84 10.00 -12.60
C TRP A 37 -13.15 10.35 -11.86
N ALA A 38 -14.12 10.93 -12.56
CA ALA A 38 -15.36 11.43 -11.97
C ALA A 38 -16.44 10.34 -11.75
N THR A 39 -16.06 9.06 -11.72
CA THR A 39 -17.03 7.95 -11.66
C THR A 39 -17.45 7.59 -10.23
N LEU A 40 -16.55 7.73 -9.25
CA LEU A 40 -16.81 7.32 -7.85
C LEU A 40 -17.44 8.42 -7.01
N GLY A 41 -18.19 8.01 -5.98
CA GLY A 41 -18.82 8.90 -5.02
C GLY A 41 -17.80 9.74 -4.25
N CYS A 42 -16.66 9.16 -3.89
CA CYS A 42 -15.56 9.85 -3.23
C CYS A 42 -14.95 11.00 -4.07
N TYR A 43 -15.14 10.98 -5.40
CA TYR A 43 -14.76 12.07 -6.31
C TYR A 43 -15.94 12.98 -6.70
N GLY A 44 -17.10 12.83 -6.05
CA GLY A 44 -18.28 13.68 -6.25
C GLY A 44 -19.31 13.14 -7.25
N SER A 45 -19.14 11.93 -7.77
CA SER A 45 -20.14 11.29 -8.62
C SER A 45 -21.43 10.98 -7.85
N LYS A 46 -22.58 11.20 -8.49
CA LYS A 46 -23.90 10.76 -7.97
C LYS A 46 -24.52 9.65 -8.81
N LYS A 47 -23.82 9.20 -9.87
CA LYS A 47 -24.38 8.30 -10.89
C LYS A 47 -24.11 6.83 -10.58
N VAL A 48 -22.92 6.51 -10.10
CA VAL A 48 -22.49 5.12 -9.85
C VAL A 48 -22.25 4.94 -8.36
N PRO A 49 -23.12 4.19 -7.65
CA PRO A 49 -22.92 3.92 -6.24
C PRO A 49 -21.78 2.91 -6.05
N ALA A 50 -20.71 3.32 -5.36
CA ALA A 50 -19.55 2.47 -5.08
C ALA A 50 -19.15 2.52 -3.59
N PRO A 51 -20.07 2.13 -2.67
CA PRO A 51 -19.91 2.37 -1.23
C PRO A 51 -18.66 1.72 -0.62
N ASN A 52 -18.22 0.57 -1.16
CA ASN A 52 -17.00 -0.10 -0.70
C ASN A 52 -15.72 0.66 -1.06
N LEU A 53 -15.68 1.27 -2.26
CA LEU A 53 -14.54 2.09 -2.69
C LEU A 53 -14.55 3.45 -2.00
N ASP A 54 -15.75 4.01 -1.78
CA ASP A 54 -15.90 5.25 -1.04
C ASP A 54 -15.45 5.09 0.42
N ARG A 55 -15.80 3.97 1.06
CA ARG A 55 -15.32 3.63 2.40
C ARG A 55 -13.81 3.42 2.42
N LEU A 56 -13.25 2.69 1.46
CA LEU A 56 -11.80 2.49 1.35
C LEU A 56 -11.05 3.82 1.21
N ALA A 57 -11.61 4.76 0.44
CA ALA A 57 -11.04 6.09 0.27
C ALA A 57 -11.13 6.95 1.56
N GLY A 58 -12.12 6.71 2.42
CA GLY A 58 -12.27 7.41 3.72
C GLY A 58 -11.41 6.82 4.83
N GLU A 59 -11.09 5.53 4.78
CA GLU A 59 -10.22 4.84 5.75
C GLU A 59 -8.73 4.96 5.39
N GLY A 60 -8.40 5.37 4.17
CA GLY A 60 -7.04 5.42 3.64
C GLY A 60 -6.65 6.78 3.09
N VAL A 61 -5.69 6.76 2.17
CA VAL A 61 -5.24 7.94 1.42
C VAL A 61 -5.87 7.92 0.03
N ARG A 62 -6.51 9.03 -0.33
CA ARG A 62 -7.08 9.24 -1.67
C ARG A 62 -6.24 10.25 -2.44
N PHE A 63 -5.77 9.86 -3.62
CA PHE A 63 -5.04 10.75 -4.52
C PHE A 63 -6.01 11.51 -5.42
N THR A 64 -5.91 12.84 -5.44
CA THR A 64 -6.74 13.67 -6.31
C THR A 64 -6.13 13.95 -7.67
N ASP A 65 -4.82 13.75 -7.79
CA ASP A 65 -4.04 14.12 -8.97
C ASP A 65 -3.21 12.90 -9.42
N ALA A 66 -3.91 11.87 -9.90
CA ALA A 66 -3.32 10.63 -10.42
C ALA A 66 -3.49 10.56 -11.95
N TYR A 67 -2.39 10.65 -12.69
CA TYR A 67 -2.38 10.70 -14.15
C TYR A 67 -1.89 9.40 -14.77
N LEU A 68 -2.50 9.01 -15.89
CA LEU A 68 -2.20 7.79 -16.64
C LEU A 68 -2.18 8.08 -18.14
N PRO A 69 -1.42 7.32 -18.95
CA PRO A 69 -1.53 7.40 -20.39
C PRO A 69 -2.94 6.97 -20.84
N PRO A 70 -3.50 7.58 -21.90
CA PRO A 70 -4.89 7.34 -22.31
C PRO A 70 -5.11 6.01 -23.05
N GLN A 71 -4.24 5.01 -22.82
CA GLN A 71 -4.33 3.69 -23.43
C GLN A 71 -4.19 2.58 -22.37
N CYS A 72 -5.04 1.55 -22.46
CA CYS A 72 -5.08 0.47 -21.47
C CYS A 72 -3.78 -0.37 -21.46
N ALA A 73 -3.19 -0.62 -22.63
CA ALA A 73 -1.98 -1.44 -22.76
C ALA A 73 -0.77 -0.84 -22.01
N PRO A 74 -0.34 0.42 -22.23
CA PRO A 74 0.76 1.01 -21.47
C PRO A 74 0.43 1.20 -19.99
N THR A 75 -0.82 1.50 -19.63
CA THR A 75 -1.26 1.59 -18.23
C THR A 75 -1.12 0.24 -17.50
N ARG A 76 -1.60 -0.86 -18.09
CA ARG A 76 -1.48 -2.21 -17.50
C ARG A 76 -0.02 -2.67 -17.44
N ALA A 77 0.79 -2.34 -18.44
CA ALA A 77 2.22 -2.62 -18.41
C ALA A 77 2.92 -1.85 -17.28
N GLY A 78 2.56 -0.58 -17.06
CA GLY A 78 3.05 0.22 -15.93
C GLY A 78 2.66 -0.35 -14.57
N ALA A 79 1.40 -0.76 -14.40
CA ALA A 79 0.93 -1.41 -13.18
C ALA A 79 1.67 -2.73 -12.89
N ARG A 80 1.92 -3.56 -13.92
CA ARG A 80 2.73 -4.78 -13.80
C ARG A 80 4.17 -4.45 -13.38
N LYS A 81 4.77 -3.42 -13.97
CA LYS A 81 6.13 -2.96 -13.64
C LYS A 81 6.24 -2.48 -12.19
N PHE A 82 5.20 -1.84 -11.65
CA PHE A 82 5.12 -1.48 -10.24
C PHE A 82 5.16 -2.72 -9.33
N ALA A 83 4.38 -3.75 -9.66
CA ALA A 83 4.36 -5.01 -8.90
C ALA A 83 5.69 -5.78 -8.96
N THR A 84 6.47 -5.64 -10.05
CA THR A 84 7.79 -6.31 -10.20
C THR A 84 8.98 -5.44 -9.81
N GLY A 85 8.75 -4.20 -9.34
CA GLY A 85 9.82 -3.25 -9.01
C GLY A 85 10.68 -2.82 -10.21
N SER A 86 10.20 -3.05 -11.44
CA SER A 86 10.96 -2.85 -12.67
C SER A 86 10.50 -1.57 -13.37
N ILE A 87 10.92 -0.39 -12.89
CA ILE A 87 10.69 0.86 -13.62
C ILE A 87 11.68 0.92 -14.79
N SER A 88 11.35 0.24 -15.87
CA SER A 88 11.98 0.51 -17.17
C SER A 88 11.07 1.48 -17.92
N LEU A 89 11.46 2.75 -17.90
CA LEU A 89 10.95 3.83 -18.76
C LEU A 89 11.48 3.61 -20.19
N SER A 90 11.04 2.54 -20.84
CA SER A 90 11.06 2.50 -22.31
C SER A 90 9.63 2.73 -22.78
N CYS A 91 9.47 3.91 -23.39
CA CYS A 91 8.35 4.27 -24.24
C CYS A 91 8.25 3.30 -25.43
#